data_AF-A0A957VDG8-F1
#
_entry.id   AF-A0A957VDG8-F1
#
_cell.length_a   1.000
_cell.length_b   1.000
_cell.length_c   1.000
_cell.angle_alpha   90.00
_cell.angle_beta   90.00
_cell.angle_gamma   90.00
#
_symmetry.space_group_name_H-M   'P 1'
#
loop_
_entity.id
_entity.type
_entity.pdbx_description
1 polymer ?
#
loop_
_entity_poly.entity_id
_entity_poly.type
_entity_poly.pdbx_seq_one_letter_code
_entity_poly.pdbx_strand_id
1 'polypeptide(L)'
;LLSWSPEADSSWSPVVLSQRVKADESALEIGVEQIKQLCRYRAGAELTVIPADGGYGNHHFLGPLKGVNCAIVVRLRRDRVLYGPPAAYGGRGRPAVHGDRFAFKEPDTWGEPVE
;
A
#
# COMPACT_ATOMS: atom_id res chain seq x y z
N LEU A 1 8.53 -6.76 -10.91
CA LEU A 1 9.97 -6.45 -11.02
C LEU A 1 10.31 -5.53 -9.87
N LEU A 2 11.36 -5.81 -9.12
CA LEU A 2 11.86 -4.97 -8.05
C LEU A 2 13.24 -4.44 -8.47
N SER A 3 13.38 -3.12 -8.51
CA SER A 3 14.64 -2.43 -8.79
C SER A 3 15.09 -1.59 -7.58
N TRP A 4 16.37 -1.28 -7.54
CA TRP A 4 16.98 -0.46 -6.49
C TRP A 4 17.57 0.80 -7.09
N SER A 5 17.27 1.97 -6.51
CA SER A 5 17.96 3.21 -6.87
C SER A 5 19.09 3.45 -5.89
N PRO A 6 20.37 3.30 -6.28
CA PRO A 6 21.50 3.49 -5.38
C PRO A 6 21.75 4.96 -5.06
N GLU A 7 21.31 5.86 -5.92
CA GLU A 7 21.56 7.30 -5.85
C GLU A 7 20.23 8.05 -6.08
N ALA A 8 20.07 9.17 -5.39
CA ALA A 8 18.98 10.11 -5.65
C ALA A 8 19.17 10.78 -7.02
N ASP A 9 18.07 11.18 -7.65
CA ASP A 9 18.04 11.88 -8.95
C ASP A 9 18.72 11.11 -10.12
N SER A 10 18.99 9.83 -9.93
CA SER A 10 19.49 8.94 -10.99
C SER A 10 18.32 8.33 -11.78
N SER A 11 18.51 8.22 -13.10
CA SER A 11 17.58 7.51 -13.99
C SER A 11 17.88 6.02 -14.11
N TRP A 12 18.93 5.53 -13.43
CA TRP A 12 19.37 4.16 -13.51
C TRP A 12 19.11 3.41 -12.20
N SER A 13 18.47 2.25 -12.30
CA SER A 13 18.18 1.39 -11.16
C SER A 13 18.39 -0.08 -11.53
N PRO A 14 19.38 -0.78 -10.95
CA PRO A 14 19.56 -2.20 -11.20
C PRO A 14 18.35 -3.00 -10.72
N VAL A 15 18.03 -4.04 -11.48
CA VAL A 15 17.03 -5.03 -11.09
C VAL A 15 17.60 -5.88 -9.96
N VAL A 16 16.91 -5.91 -8.83
CA VAL A 16 17.25 -6.76 -7.69
C VAL A 16 16.53 -8.11 -7.79
N LEU A 17 15.27 -8.09 -8.23
CA LEU A 17 14.47 -9.30 -8.34
C LEU A 17 13.50 -9.21 -9.51
N SER A 18 13.59 -10.21 -10.40
CA SER A 18 12.68 -10.41 -11.51
C SER A 18 12.11 -11.82 -11.46
N GLN A 19 10.80 -11.94 -11.61
CA GLN A 19 10.09 -13.21 -11.61
C GLN A 19 9.00 -13.16 -12.68
N ARG A 20 8.83 -14.26 -13.39
CA ARG A 20 7.70 -14.46 -14.29
C ARG A 20 6.46 -14.80 -13.47
N VAL A 21 5.37 -14.09 -13.72
CA VAL A 21 4.05 -14.36 -13.14
C VAL A 21 3.31 -15.35 -14.02
N LYS A 22 2.87 -16.47 -13.46
CA LYS A 22 2.02 -17.46 -14.16
C LYS A 22 0.58 -16.98 -14.26
N ALA A 23 -0.22 -17.66 -15.08
CA ALA A 23 -1.62 -17.27 -15.32
C ALA A 23 -2.51 -17.38 -14.08
N ASP A 24 -2.17 -18.28 -13.15
CA ASP A 24 -2.86 -18.52 -11.89
C ASP A 24 -2.27 -17.72 -10.71
N GLU A 25 -1.24 -16.90 -10.95
CA GLU A 25 -0.57 -16.10 -9.93
C GLU A 25 -0.97 -14.62 -10.03
N SER A 26 -1.06 -13.95 -8.88
CA SER A 26 -1.29 -12.52 -8.82
C SER A 26 0.02 -11.74 -8.78
N ALA A 27 0.18 -10.79 -9.69
CA ALA A 27 1.32 -9.86 -9.68
C ALA A 27 1.39 -9.04 -8.37
N LEU A 28 0.24 -8.75 -7.74
CA LEU A 28 0.19 -8.06 -6.45
C LEU A 28 0.76 -8.94 -5.34
N GLU A 29 0.37 -10.21 -5.29
CA GLU A 29 0.83 -11.17 -4.27
C GLU A 29 2.32 -11.44 -4.41
N ILE A 30 2.80 -11.62 -5.64
CA ILE A 30 4.23 -11.74 -5.93
C ILE A 30 4.97 -10.48 -5.47
N GLY A 31 4.47 -9.29 -5.81
CA GLY A 31 5.08 -8.02 -5.38
C GLY A 31 5.17 -7.90 -3.85
N VAL A 32 4.12 -8.30 -3.12
CA VAL A 32 4.13 -8.36 -1.65
C VAL A 32 5.24 -9.27 -1.15
N GLU A 33 5.39 -10.47 -1.71
CA GLU A 33 6.42 -11.40 -1.26
C GLU A 33 7.83 -10.90 -1.58
N GLN A 34 8.04 -10.29 -2.75
CA GLN A 34 9.30 -9.67 -3.12
C GLN A 34 9.72 -8.59 -2.10
N ILE A 35 8.76 -7.76 -1.66
CA ILE A 35 9.00 -6.72 -0.66
C ILE A 35 9.32 -7.32 0.71
N LYS A 36 8.54 -8.32 1.14
CA LYS A 36 8.81 -9.02 2.41
C LYS A 36 10.19 -9.66 2.42
N GLN A 37 10.58 -10.29 1.31
CA GLN A 37 11.91 -10.86 1.12
C GLN A 37 13.00 -9.79 1.22
N LEU A 38 12.85 -8.67 0.52
CA LEU A 38 13.79 -7.54 0.60
C LEU A 38 13.93 -7.04 2.05
N CYS A 39 12.81 -6.82 2.74
CA CYS A 39 12.82 -6.31 4.12
C CYS A 39 13.47 -7.30 5.09
N ARG A 40 13.29 -8.61 4.90
CA ARG A 40 14.00 -9.64 5.70
C ARG A 40 15.51 -9.57 5.49
N TYR A 41 15.97 -9.42 4.25
CA TYR A 41 17.40 -9.25 3.96
C TYR A 41 17.97 -7.94 4.51
N ARG A 42 17.13 -6.90 4.61
CA ARG A 42 17.49 -5.58 5.11
C ARG A 42 17.02 -5.33 6.55
N ALA A 43 16.84 -6.36 7.36
CA ALA A 43 16.27 -6.23 8.71
C ALA A 43 17.03 -5.27 9.64
N GLY A 44 18.33 -5.01 9.38
CA GLY A 44 19.14 -4.04 10.13
C GLY A 44 19.22 -2.63 9.52
N ALA A 45 18.54 -2.36 8.41
CA ALA A 45 18.47 -1.02 7.83
C ALA A 45 17.39 -0.18 8.55
N GLU A 46 17.58 1.15 8.61
CA GLU A 46 16.64 2.06 9.27
C GLU A 46 15.23 1.97 8.65
N LEU A 47 15.10 2.32 7.37
CA LEU A 47 13.83 2.28 6.65
C LEU A 47 14.06 2.01 5.16
N THR A 48 13.27 1.10 4.59
CA THR A 48 13.25 0.89 3.13
C THR A 48 12.03 1.57 2.54
N VAL A 49 12.24 2.55 1.66
CA VAL A 49 11.16 3.25 0.95
C VAL A 49 10.94 2.57 -0.40
N ILE A 50 9.69 2.21 -0.68
CA ILE A 50 9.31 1.42 -1.85
C ILE A 50 8.23 2.19 -2.62
N PRO A 51 8.60 2.91 -3.69
CA PRO A 51 7.64 3.49 -4.60
C PRO A 51 7.04 2.39 -5.48
N ALA A 52 5.71 2.37 -5.62
CA ALA A 52 5.02 1.45 -6.51
C ALA A 52 3.98 2.20 -7.37
N ASP A 53 3.64 1.63 -8.52
CA ASP A 53 2.71 2.26 -9.45
C ASP A 53 1.25 2.30 -8.92
N GLY A 54 0.38 2.98 -9.66
CA GLY A 54 -1.02 3.14 -9.26
C GLY A 54 -1.86 1.86 -9.27
N GLY A 55 -1.41 0.79 -9.93
CA GLY A 55 -2.04 -0.53 -9.89
C GLY A 55 -1.91 -1.19 -8.51
N TYR A 56 -0.81 -0.91 -7.81
CA TYR A 56 -0.55 -1.39 -6.44
C TYR A 56 -1.25 -0.56 -5.35
N GLY A 57 -1.90 0.56 -5.71
CA GLY A 57 -2.66 1.41 -4.80
C GLY A 57 -4.00 0.80 -4.34
N ASN A 58 -3.96 -0.39 -3.74
CA ASN A 58 -5.15 -1.13 -3.30
C ASN A 58 -4.85 -2.03 -2.07
N HIS A 59 -5.91 -2.48 -1.40
CA HIS A 59 -5.80 -3.21 -0.14
C HIS A 59 -5.16 -4.61 -0.26
N HIS A 60 -5.23 -5.26 -1.42
CA HIS A 60 -4.58 -6.57 -1.64
C HIS A 60 -3.05 -6.44 -1.66
N PHE A 61 -2.52 -5.25 -1.99
CA PHE A 61 -1.09 -4.98 -1.91
C PHE A 61 -0.70 -4.36 -0.57
N LEU A 62 -1.41 -3.32 -0.13
CA LEU A 62 -1.06 -2.56 1.08
C LEU A 62 -1.35 -3.31 2.38
N GLY A 63 -2.46 -4.05 2.44
CA GLY A 63 -2.89 -4.78 3.63
C GLY A 63 -1.85 -5.81 4.11
N PRO A 64 -1.38 -6.72 3.24
CA PRO A 64 -0.37 -7.72 3.59
C PRO A 64 1.00 -7.17 3.98
N LEU A 65 1.28 -5.90 3.69
CA LEU A 65 2.53 -5.21 4.03
C LEU A 65 2.43 -4.42 5.34
N LYS A 66 1.26 -4.38 5.98
CA LYS A 66 1.07 -3.76 7.29
C LYS A 66 1.99 -4.43 8.32
N GLY A 67 2.79 -3.61 9.01
CA GLY A 67 3.74 -4.07 10.04
C GLY A 67 5.09 -4.56 9.50
N VAL A 68 5.29 -4.57 8.18
CA VAL A 68 6.64 -4.75 7.59
C VAL A 68 7.43 -3.44 7.77
N ASN A 69 8.72 -3.53 8.13
CA ASN A 69 9.58 -2.35 8.31
C ASN A 69 9.96 -1.70 6.96
N CYS A 70 8.97 -1.11 6.30
CA CYS A 70 9.13 -0.37 5.05
C CYS A 70 8.08 0.74 4.94
N ALA A 71 8.43 1.81 4.24
CA ALA A 71 7.49 2.84 3.82
C ALA A 71 7.07 2.56 2.37
N ILE A 72 5.76 2.56 2.12
CA ILE A 72 5.18 2.31 0.81
C ILE A 72 4.62 3.61 0.26
N VAL A 73 5.10 4.01 -0.92
CA VAL A 73 4.61 5.21 -1.62
C VAL A 73 3.91 4.77 -2.89
N VAL A 74 2.59 4.90 -2.92
CA VAL A 74 1.78 4.50 -4.08
C VAL A 74 0.79 5.58 -4.42
N ARG A 75 0.49 5.71 -5.71
CA ARG A 75 -0.57 6.58 -6.17
C ARG A 75 -1.92 5.88 -6.00
N LEU A 76 -2.82 6.48 -5.24
CA LEU A 76 -4.21 6.06 -5.22
C LEU A 76 -4.96 6.69 -6.40
N ARG A 77 -5.84 5.91 -7.04
CA ARG A 77 -6.68 6.42 -8.14
C ARG A 77 -7.65 7.48 -7.61
N ARG A 78 -7.88 8.53 -8.41
CA ARG A 78 -8.75 9.66 -8.06
C ARG A 78 -10.21 9.27 -7.80
N ASP A 79 -10.67 8.13 -8.34
CA ASP A 79 -12.04 7.64 -8.17
C ASP A 79 -12.24 6.72 -6.96
N ARG A 80 -11.24 6.60 -6.06
CA ARG A 80 -11.35 5.80 -4.85
C ARG A 80 -12.27 6.45 -3.81
N VAL A 81 -12.95 5.57 -3.08
CA VAL A 81 -13.68 5.87 -1.85
C VAL A 81 -13.06 5.04 -0.74
N LEU A 82 -12.60 5.72 0.30
CA LEU A 82 -12.12 5.12 1.54
C LEU A 82 -13.17 5.32 2.64
N TYR A 83 -13.01 4.60 3.75
CA TYR A 83 -13.87 4.73 4.90
C TYR A 83 -13.03 4.81 6.16
N GLY A 84 -13.43 5.68 7.07
CA GLY A 84 -12.85 5.77 8.40
C GLY A 84 -13.18 4.54 9.26
N PRO A 85 -12.57 4.43 10.45
CA PRO A 85 -12.96 3.43 11.43
C PRO A 85 -14.42 3.64 11.86
N PRO A 86 -15.20 2.56 12.07
CA PRO A 86 -16.56 2.70 12.57
C PRO A 86 -16.57 3.26 13.99
N ALA A 87 -17.63 3.98 14.35
CA ALA A 87 -17.87 4.43 15.71
C ALA A 87 -18.05 3.24 16.69
N ALA A 88 -17.94 3.51 17.99
CA ALA A 88 -18.16 2.51 19.03
C ALA A 88 -19.53 1.83 18.87
N TYR A 89 -19.55 0.51 19.00
CA TYR A 89 -20.76 -0.27 18.73
C TYR A 89 -21.82 -0.02 19.81
N GLY A 90 -22.98 0.50 19.39
CA GLY A 90 -24.11 0.82 20.28
C GLY A 90 -24.95 -0.38 20.76
N GLY A 91 -24.53 -1.62 20.50
CA GLY A 91 -25.16 -2.82 21.07
C GLY A 91 -26.38 -3.38 20.32
N ARG A 92 -26.90 -2.69 19.29
CA ARG A 92 -28.07 -3.17 18.53
C ARG A 92 -27.71 -3.54 17.08
N GLY A 93 -28.04 -4.78 16.69
CA GLY A 93 -27.88 -5.27 15.33
C GLY A 93 -26.48 -5.77 14.99
N ARG A 94 -26.05 -5.60 13.74
CA ARG A 94 -24.67 -5.91 13.32
C ARG A 94 -23.82 -4.66 13.53
N PRO A 95 -22.63 -4.74 14.15
CA PRO A 95 -21.70 -3.63 14.22
C PRO A 95 -21.37 -3.06 12.84
N ALA A 96 -21.28 -1.73 12.74
CA ALA A 96 -20.80 -1.07 11.53
C ALA A 96 -19.35 -1.50 11.26
N VAL A 97 -19.04 -1.82 10.00
CA VAL A 97 -17.68 -2.17 9.57
C VAL A 97 -16.88 -0.93 9.18
N HIS A 98 -17.58 0.11 8.74
CA HIS A 98 -17.03 1.33 8.18
C HIS A 98 -17.66 2.54 8.88
N GLY A 99 -16.83 3.57 9.11
CA GLY A 99 -17.27 4.88 9.57
C GLY A 99 -17.51 5.82 8.39
N ASP A 100 -17.13 7.08 8.58
CA ASP A 100 -17.38 8.14 7.60
C ASP A 100 -16.75 7.85 6.25
N ARG A 101 -17.50 8.18 5.20
CA ARG A 101 -17.10 8.01 3.81
C ARG A 101 -16.11 9.11 3.43
N PHE A 102 -15.00 8.74 2.81
CA PHE A 102 -13.99 9.65 2.28
C PHE A 102 -13.82 9.40 0.78
N ALA A 103 -14.56 10.13 -0.06
CA ALA A 103 -14.54 9.98 -1.50
C ALA A 103 -13.64 11.05 -2.15
N PHE A 104 -12.62 10.63 -2.88
CA PHE A 104 -11.60 11.53 -3.44
C PHE A 104 -12.15 12.53 -4.47
N LYS A 105 -13.30 12.24 -5.08
CA LYS A 105 -13.97 13.15 -6.04
C LYS A 105 -14.95 14.10 -5.39
N GLU A 106 -15.27 13.93 -4.11
CA GLU A 106 -16.34 14.65 -3.42
C GLU A 106 -15.76 15.34 -2.19
N PRO A 107 -15.26 16.58 -2.31
CA PRO A 107 -14.62 17.32 -1.23
C PRO A 107 -15.46 17.42 0.05
N ASP A 108 -16.79 17.50 -0.09
CA ASP A 108 -17.73 17.55 1.05
C ASP A 108 -17.69 16.30 1.94
N THR A 109 -17.07 15.20 1.46
CA THR A 109 -16.90 13.96 2.23
C THR A 109 -15.56 13.88 2.97
N TRP A 110 -14.67 14.87 2.84
CA TRP A 110 -13.32 14.77 3.39
C TRP A 110 -13.26 15.02 4.90
N GLY A 111 -14.28 15.69 5.44
CA GLY A 111 -14.27 16.17 6.82
C GLY A 111 -13.27 17.31 7.01
N GLU A 112 -13.13 17.75 8.26
CA GLU A 112 -12.07 18.69 8.63
C GLU A 112 -10.75 17.94 8.82
N PRO A 113 -9.63 18.41 8.23
CA PRO A 113 -8.33 17.82 8.48
C PRO A 113 -7.97 17.92 9.96
N VAL A 114 -7.61 16.78 10.56
CA VAL A 114 -7.02 16.73 11.90
C VAL A 114 -5.49 16.72 11.77
N GLU A 115 -4.82 17.53 12.58
CA GLU A 115 -3.35 17.68 12.60
C GLU A 115 -2.67 16.53 13.37
#